data_AF-A0A7V5R7B7-F1
#
_entry.id   AF-A0A7V5R7B7-F1
#
_cell.length_a   1.000
_cell.length_b   1.000
_cell.length_c   1.000
_cell.angle_alpha   90.00
_cell.angle_beta   90.00
_cell.angle_gamma   90.00
#
_symmetry.space_group_name_H-M   'P 1'
#
loop_
_entity.id
_entity.type
_entity.pdbx_description
1 polymer ?
#
loop_
_entity_poly.entity_id
_entity_poly.type
_entity_poly.pdbx_seq_one_letter_code
_entity_poly.pdbx_strand_id
1 'polypeptide(L)'
;MTKTEMTKYKRSIAATGHHLVSAAAADILKAGGNAFDAAVAAGFAGAVAEQTLTSLGGGGFLLARTAGGSQPAREIFFDFFVDTPGLGREGGDDPHFFPVSVDFGGSQQEFNIGLGSVAVPGILKGLLHVHSRLGRMPLTDVLRPATELARGHELNEFQAGFLHLLHPIMTMTEYGRSLYEPGGRYMQPHDTLVNPDMVRFLQELPQDHGESFYKGDIARHIDQDMREGGGL
;
A
#
# COMPACT_ATOMS: atom_id res chain seq x y z
N MET A 1 38.07 2.45 30.55
CA MET A 1 36.81 3.16 30.28
C MET A 1 36.16 2.54 29.06
N THR A 2 35.22 1.64 29.28
CA THR A 2 34.44 0.97 28.22
C THR A 2 33.48 1.98 27.59
N LYS A 3 33.63 2.24 26.29
CA LYS A 3 32.62 2.94 25.49
C LYS A 3 31.35 2.09 25.55
N THR A 4 30.37 2.51 26.33
CA THR A 4 28.99 2.05 26.18
C THR A 4 28.52 2.59 24.83
N GLU A 5 28.59 1.76 23.79
CA GLU A 5 27.78 1.98 22.60
C GLU A 5 26.33 2.03 23.07
N MET A 6 25.75 3.24 23.09
CA MET A 6 24.32 3.38 23.22
C MET A 6 23.70 2.76 21.96
N THR A 7 23.24 1.51 22.05
CA THR A 7 22.30 0.98 21.08
C THR A 7 21.08 1.90 21.07
N LYS A 8 20.88 2.60 19.94
CA LYS A 8 19.79 3.57 19.71
C LYS A 8 18.38 2.94 19.85
N TYR A 9 18.31 1.60 19.94
CA TYR A 9 17.10 0.80 19.93
C TYR A 9 17.06 -0.16 21.12
N LYS A 10 16.41 0.23 22.22
CA LYS A 10 16.40 -0.56 23.47
C LYS A 10 15.27 -1.59 23.61
N ARG A 11 14.23 -1.55 22.76
CA ARG A 11 13.02 -2.40 22.94
C ARG A 11 12.39 -2.93 21.65
N SER A 12 12.40 -2.18 20.55
CA SER A 12 11.80 -2.57 19.27
C SER A 12 12.46 -1.80 18.13
N ILE A 13 12.43 -2.36 16.91
CA ILE A 13 12.99 -1.77 15.70
C ILE A 13 11.96 -1.93 14.58
N ALA A 14 11.81 -0.89 13.75
CA ALA A 14 11.12 -0.94 12.48
C ALA A 14 12.05 -0.34 11.41
N ALA A 15 12.11 -0.97 10.24
CA ALA A 15 12.90 -0.52 9.10
C ALA A 15 12.06 -0.69 7.84
N THR A 16 11.90 0.38 7.07
CA THR A 16 11.04 0.44 5.88
C THR A 16 11.67 1.36 4.83
N GLY A 17 11.14 1.37 3.60
CA GLY A 17 11.68 2.18 2.49
C GLY A 17 11.53 3.69 2.70
N HIS A 18 10.56 4.11 3.51
CA HIS A 18 10.25 5.51 3.74
C HIS A 18 10.23 5.90 5.22
N HIS A 19 10.72 7.10 5.53
CA HIS A 19 10.83 7.55 6.93
C HIS A 19 9.46 7.72 7.60
N LEU A 20 8.43 8.20 6.89
CA LEU A 20 7.05 8.30 7.41
C LEU A 20 6.45 6.93 7.73
N VAL A 21 6.79 5.90 6.96
CA VAL A 21 6.32 4.53 7.17
C VAL A 21 7.02 3.91 8.38
N SER A 22 8.32 4.18 8.53
CA SER A 22 9.08 3.81 9.72
C SER A 22 8.53 4.51 10.97
N ALA A 23 8.14 5.79 10.85
CA ALA A 23 7.54 6.57 11.93
C ALA A 23 6.18 5.99 12.34
N ALA A 24 5.31 5.66 11.36
CA ALA A 24 4.02 5.00 11.62
C ALA A 24 4.20 3.69 12.42
N ALA A 25 5.09 2.81 11.97
CA ALA A 25 5.39 1.56 12.68
C ALA A 25 5.96 1.81 14.09
N ALA A 26 6.88 2.78 14.22
CA ALA A 26 7.47 3.13 15.49
C ALA A 26 6.44 3.70 16.48
N ASP A 27 5.48 4.49 16.01
CA ASP A 27 4.43 5.05 16.86
C ASP A 27 3.46 3.99 17.36
N ILE A 28 3.15 2.98 16.54
CA ILE A 28 2.41 1.79 17.00
C ILE A 28 3.19 1.00 18.05
N LEU A 29 4.49 0.77 17.85
CA LEU A 29 5.33 0.09 18.84
C LEU A 29 5.41 0.87 20.16
N LYS A 30 5.55 2.20 20.10
CA LYS A 30 5.55 3.08 21.30
C LYS A 30 4.20 3.09 22.02
N ALA A 31 3.10 3.03 21.27
CA ALA A 31 1.74 2.96 21.81
C ALA A 31 1.41 1.59 22.43
N GLY A 32 2.35 0.64 22.43
CA GLY A 32 2.16 -0.68 22.99
C GLY A 32 1.56 -1.68 22.00
N GLY A 33 1.62 -1.44 20.69
CA GLY A 33 1.38 -2.44 19.65
C GLY A 33 2.50 -3.48 19.58
N ASN A 34 2.20 -4.64 19.01
CA ASN A 34 3.20 -5.68 18.77
C ASN A 34 3.84 -5.52 17.37
N ALA A 35 4.76 -6.41 17.00
CA ALA A 35 5.41 -6.37 15.69
C ALA A 35 4.44 -6.52 14.51
N PHE A 36 3.32 -7.23 14.70
CA PHE A 36 2.30 -7.44 13.67
C PHE A 36 1.41 -6.21 13.51
N ASP A 37 0.99 -5.55 14.61
CA ASP A 37 0.31 -4.25 14.52
C ASP A 37 1.18 -3.22 13.80
N ALA A 38 2.48 -3.18 14.13
CA ALA A 38 3.43 -2.25 13.53
C ALA A 38 3.67 -2.54 12.04
N ALA A 39 3.79 -3.82 11.66
CA ALA A 39 3.91 -4.22 10.26
C ALA A 39 2.64 -3.89 9.45
N VAL A 40 1.46 -4.09 10.04
CA VAL A 40 0.19 -3.73 9.40
C VAL A 40 0.09 -2.22 9.21
N ALA A 41 0.39 -1.43 10.25
CA ALA A 41 0.42 0.03 10.13
C ALA A 41 1.44 0.52 9.09
N ALA A 42 2.61 -0.14 9.00
CA ALA A 42 3.58 0.13 7.95
C ALA A 42 3.00 -0.16 6.55
N GLY A 43 2.30 -1.27 6.37
CA GLY A 43 1.66 -1.61 5.09
C GLY A 43 0.65 -0.55 4.64
N PHE A 44 -0.22 -0.09 5.55
CA PHE A 44 -1.17 0.99 5.26
C PHE A 44 -0.49 2.33 5.03
N ALA A 45 0.52 2.70 5.83
CA ALA A 45 1.27 3.94 5.66
C ALA A 45 2.07 3.93 4.35
N GLY A 46 2.63 2.78 3.97
CA GLY A 46 3.35 2.58 2.71
C GLY A 46 2.45 2.85 1.51
N ALA A 47 1.22 2.31 1.51
CA ALA A 47 0.26 2.56 0.44
C ALA A 47 -0.12 4.06 0.27
N VAL A 48 0.20 4.91 1.25
CA VAL A 48 -0.01 6.36 1.20
C VAL A 48 1.26 7.14 0.85
N ALA A 49 2.40 6.78 1.46
CA ALA A 49 3.67 7.51 1.34
C ALA A 49 4.66 6.91 0.31
N GLU A 50 4.38 5.71 -0.18
CA GLU A 50 5.17 4.96 -1.17
C GLU A 50 4.25 4.46 -2.30
N GLN A 51 3.29 5.29 -2.74
CA GLN A 51 2.21 4.94 -3.67
C GLN A 51 2.66 4.42 -5.05
N THR A 52 3.89 4.76 -5.47
CA THR A 52 4.51 4.26 -6.70
C THR A 52 5.15 2.88 -6.53
N LEU A 53 5.27 2.39 -5.30
CA LEU A 53 5.99 1.16 -4.94
C LEU A 53 5.08 0.14 -4.22
N THR A 54 4.07 0.63 -3.49
CA THR A 54 3.18 -0.19 -2.66
C THR A 54 1.74 0.28 -2.81
N SER A 55 0.79 -0.66 -2.75
CA SER A 55 -0.63 -0.37 -2.92
C SER A 55 -1.49 -1.39 -2.17
N LEU A 56 -2.62 -0.93 -1.61
CA LEU A 56 -3.66 -1.82 -1.08
C LEU A 56 -4.33 -2.66 -2.18
N GLY A 57 -4.26 -2.18 -3.43
CA GLY A 57 -4.68 -2.88 -4.64
C GLY A 57 -3.63 -3.87 -5.19
N GLY A 58 -2.50 -4.09 -4.49
CA GLY A 58 -1.44 -4.99 -4.92
C GLY A 58 -1.51 -6.40 -4.30
N GLY A 59 -0.40 -7.13 -4.40
CA GLY A 59 -0.19 -8.45 -3.78
C GLY A 59 1.10 -8.48 -2.97
N GLY A 60 1.21 -9.39 -2.01
CA GLY A 60 2.40 -9.49 -1.19
C GLY A 60 2.44 -10.73 -0.29
N PHE A 61 3.49 -10.78 0.51
CA PHE A 61 3.74 -11.86 1.46
C PHE A 61 4.17 -11.30 2.80
N LEU A 62 3.87 -12.01 3.89
CA LEU A 62 4.38 -11.69 5.22
C LEU A 62 4.91 -12.94 5.92
N LEU A 63 6.18 -12.89 6.32
CA LEU A 63 6.80 -13.90 7.18
C LEU A 63 6.69 -13.44 8.63
N ALA A 64 6.00 -14.23 9.44
CA ALA A 64 5.75 -13.96 10.84
C ALA A 64 6.42 -14.99 11.73
N ARG A 65 7.06 -14.52 12.81
CA ARG A 65 7.52 -15.35 13.92
C ARG A 65 6.87 -14.85 15.20
N THR A 66 6.00 -15.64 15.82
CA THR A 66 5.44 -15.28 17.13
C THR A 66 6.51 -15.47 18.21
N ALA A 67 6.48 -14.64 19.26
CA ALA A 67 7.34 -14.85 20.41
C ALA A 67 7.06 -16.23 21.04
N GLY A 68 8.12 -16.91 21.46
CA GLY A 68 8.00 -18.08 22.33
C GLY A 68 7.71 -17.65 23.77
N GLY A 69 6.98 -18.49 24.50
CA GLY A 69 6.64 -18.26 25.91
C GLY A 69 5.98 -19.50 26.49
N SER A 70 4.78 -19.36 27.04
CA SER A 70 3.96 -20.50 27.49
C SER A 70 3.54 -21.43 26.33
N GLN A 71 3.59 -20.94 25.09
CA GLN A 71 3.47 -21.74 23.87
C GLN A 71 4.74 -21.66 23.04
N PRO A 72 5.04 -22.68 22.22
CA PRO A 72 6.14 -22.63 21.27
C PRO A 72 6.00 -21.45 20.30
N ALA A 73 7.13 -20.87 19.91
CA ALA A 73 7.15 -19.92 18.80
C ALA A 73 6.58 -20.58 17.54
N ARG A 74 5.80 -19.83 16.76
CA ARG A 74 5.26 -20.27 15.47
C ARG A 74 5.88 -19.45 14.36
N GLU A 75 6.24 -20.14 13.29
CA GLU A 75 6.64 -19.55 12.02
C GLU A 75 5.44 -19.65 11.08
N ILE A 76 5.00 -18.52 10.54
CA ILE A 76 3.78 -18.43 9.73
C ILE A 76 4.12 -17.66 8.47
N PHE A 77 3.81 -18.24 7.32
CA PHE A 77 3.82 -17.56 6.04
C PHE A 77 2.40 -17.14 5.69
N PHE A 78 2.19 -15.83 5.53
CA PHE A 78 0.96 -15.28 4.98
C PHE A 78 1.18 -14.98 3.51
N ASP A 79 0.41 -15.67 2.68
CA ASP A 79 0.35 -15.43 1.24
C ASP A 79 -0.92 -14.63 0.94
N PHE A 80 -0.71 -13.44 0.40
CA PHE A 80 -1.76 -12.58 -0.13
C PHE A 80 -1.26 -11.95 -1.43
N PHE A 81 -0.57 -12.75 -2.25
CA PHE A 81 -0.21 -12.37 -3.60
C PHE A 81 -1.46 -12.22 -4.47
N VAL A 82 -1.31 -11.55 -5.60
CA VAL A 82 -2.43 -11.36 -6.53
C VAL A 82 -2.76 -12.67 -7.26
N ASP A 83 -4.04 -12.84 -7.60
CA ASP A 83 -4.51 -13.95 -8.44
C ASP A 83 -4.83 -13.46 -9.86
N THR A 84 -4.62 -14.32 -10.85
CA THR A 84 -5.06 -14.05 -12.22
C THR A 84 -6.59 -13.99 -12.29
N PRO A 85 -7.18 -12.92 -12.85
CA PRO A 85 -8.63 -12.78 -12.98
C PRO A 85 -9.20 -13.76 -14.04
N GLY A 86 -10.52 -13.83 -14.13
CA GLY A 86 -11.20 -14.64 -15.15
C GLY A 86 -11.41 -16.11 -14.79
N LEU A 87 -11.42 -16.48 -13.50
CA LEU A 87 -11.75 -17.85 -13.07
C LEU A 87 -13.11 -18.27 -13.65
N GLY A 88 -13.12 -19.31 -14.49
CA GLY A 88 -14.33 -19.82 -15.15
C GLY A 88 -14.73 -19.07 -16.42
N ARG A 89 -13.93 -18.11 -16.91
CA ARG A 89 -14.11 -17.55 -18.26
C ARG A 89 -13.59 -18.54 -19.30
N GLU A 90 -14.39 -18.76 -20.35
CA GLU A 90 -13.89 -19.35 -21.59
C GLU A 90 -13.27 -18.21 -22.42
N GLY A 91 -12.08 -18.43 -22.98
CA GLY A 91 -11.24 -17.36 -23.57
C GLY A 91 -11.91 -16.55 -24.68
N GLY A 92 -11.29 -15.44 -25.09
CA GLY A 92 -11.80 -14.62 -26.21
C GLY A 92 -11.57 -13.11 -26.10
N ASP A 93 -11.06 -12.62 -24.98
CA ASP A 93 -10.79 -11.19 -24.82
C ASP A 93 -9.35 -10.88 -25.26
N ASP A 94 -9.16 -9.80 -26.03
CA ASP A 94 -7.86 -9.14 -26.22
C ASP A 94 -7.73 -8.09 -25.10
N PRO A 95 -7.16 -8.46 -23.94
CA PRO A 95 -7.09 -7.58 -22.79
C PRO A 95 -6.40 -6.26 -23.14
N HIS A 96 -6.97 -5.16 -22.65
CA HIS A 96 -6.49 -3.82 -22.95
C HIS A 96 -5.15 -3.57 -22.26
N PHE A 97 -4.09 -3.72 -23.06
CA PHE A 97 -2.71 -3.41 -22.73
C PHE A 97 -2.14 -2.40 -23.70
N PHE A 98 -1.32 -1.49 -23.21
CA PHE A 98 -0.47 -0.64 -24.06
C PHE A 98 0.86 -0.34 -23.36
N PRO A 99 1.94 -0.20 -24.14
CA PRO A 99 3.26 0.05 -23.58
C PRO A 99 3.45 1.53 -23.22
N VAL A 100 4.09 1.78 -22.10
CA VAL A 100 4.69 3.07 -21.74
C VAL A 100 6.17 2.87 -21.50
N SER A 101 7.00 3.64 -22.20
CA SER A 101 8.46 3.64 -22.01
C SER A 101 8.83 4.54 -20.83
N VAL A 102 9.61 4.00 -19.91
CA VAL A 102 10.14 4.70 -18.73
C VAL A 102 11.66 4.71 -18.80
N ASP A 103 12.26 5.90 -18.65
CA ASP A 103 13.70 6.12 -18.75
C ASP A 103 14.35 6.16 -17.37
N PHE A 104 15.19 5.17 -17.08
CA PHE A 104 15.98 5.09 -15.84
C PHE A 104 17.37 5.72 -15.97
N GLY A 105 17.59 6.58 -16.98
CA GLY A 105 18.84 7.27 -17.30
C GLY A 105 19.89 6.40 -18.00
N GLY A 106 19.98 5.12 -17.62
CA GLY A 106 20.90 4.14 -18.22
C GLY A 106 20.22 3.02 -19.01
N SER A 107 18.89 2.91 -18.94
CA SER A 107 18.09 1.99 -19.74
C SER A 107 16.67 2.54 -19.87
N GLN A 108 16.04 2.23 -21.00
CA GLN A 108 14.59 2.38 -21.16
C GLN A 108 13.93 1.02 -20.91
N GLN A 109 12.85 1.03 -20.16
CA GLN A 109 12.04 -0.16 -19.89
C GLN A 109 10.61 0.11 -20.33
N GLU A 110 10.01 -0.85 -21.03
CA GLU A 110 8.60 -0.80 -21.40
C GLU A 110 7.76 -1.44 -20.30
N PHE A 111 6.80 -0.67 -19.79
CA PHE A 111 5.76 -1.15 -18.89
C PHE A 111 4.47 -1.33 -19.69
N ASN A 112 3.95 -2.56 -19.73
CA ASN A 112 2.60 -2.80 -20.22
C ASN A 112 1.61 -2.44 -19.12
N ILE A 113 0.77 -1.46 -19.43
CA ILE A 113 -0.24 -0.92 -18.54
C ILE A 113 -1.63 -1.01 -19.18
N GLY A 114 -2.67 -0.65 -18.45
CA GLY A 114 -4.06 -0.78 -18.88
C GLY A 114 -4.83 -1.74 -17.97
N LEU A 115 -6.14 -1.83 -18.15
CA LEU A 115 -6.98 -2.65 -17.25
C LEU A 115 -6.74 -4.15 -17.45
N GLY A 116 -6.23 -4.56 -18.62
CA GLY A 116 -5.76 -5.92 -18.84
C GLY A 116 -4.61 -6.33 -17.91
N SER A 117 -3.83 -5.37 -17.38
CA SER A 117 -2.69 -5.63 -16.50
C SER A 117 -3.05 -5.77 -15.03
N VAL A 118 -4.33 -5.65 -14.67
CA VAL A 118 -4.78 -5.68 -13.28
C VAL A 118 -5.11 -7.11 -12.87
N ALA A 119 -4.41 -7.60 -11.85
CA ALA A 119 -4.71 -8.86 -11.18
C ALA A 119 -5.62 -8.64 -9.97
N VAL A 120 -6.23 -9.70 -9.43
CA VAL A 120 -7.13 -9.61 -8.26
C VAL A 120 -6.33 -9.21 -7.01
N PRO A 121 -6.62 -8.06 -6.36
CA PRO A 121 -5.80 -7.55 -5.25
C PRO A 121 -5.82 -8.40 -3.97
N GLY A 122 -4.65 -8.66 -3.38
CA GLY A 122 -4.52 -9.45 -2.14
C GLY A 122 -4.14 -8.65 -0.89
N ILE A 123 -3.41 -7.54 -1.02
CA ILE A 123 -2.77 -6.86 0.13
C ILE A 123 -3.76 -6.42 1.20
N LEU A 124 -4.86 -5.74 0.83
CA LEU A 124 -5.82 -5.24 1.83
C LEU A 124 -6.33 -6.37 2.73
N LYS A 125 -6.82 -7.45 2.13
CA LYS A 125 -7.30 -8.64 2.86
C LYS A 125 -6.18 -9.30 3.65
N GLY A 126 -4.98 -9.36 3.10
CA GLY A 126 -3.79 -9.89 3.75
C GLY A 126 -3.45 -9.15 5.05
N LEU A 127 -3.35 -7.82 4.99
CA LEU A 127 -3.05 -6.97 6.15
C LEU A 127 -4.12 -7.08 7.24
N LEU A 128 -5.40 -7.06 6.85
CA LEU A 128 -6.52 -7.24 7.77
C LEU A 128 -6.52 -8.63 8.40
N HIS A 129 -6.21 -9.67 7.62
CA HIS A 129 -6.12 -11.04 8.12
C HIS A 129 -4.96 -11.22 9.11
N VAL A 130 -3.79 -10.64 8.82
CA VAL A 130 -2.64 -10.63 9.75
C VAL A 130 -3.01 -9.91 11.05
N HIS A 131 -3.63 -8.73 10.96
CA HIS A 131 -4.07 -7.96 12.13
C HIS A 131 -5.08 -8.73 12.96
N SER A 132 -6.12 -9.31 12.34
CA SER A 132 -7.12 -10.11 13.05
C SER A 132 -6.51 -11.31 13.78
N ARG A 133 -5.50 -11.96 13.19
CA ARG A 133 -4.92 -13.19 13.73
C ARG A 133 -3.84 -12.95 14.78
N LEU A 134 -3.05 -11.88 14.62
CA LEU A 134 -1.83 -11.65 15.39
C LEU A 134 -1.72 -10.24 15.98
N GLY A 135 -2.55 -9.29 15.56
CA GLY A 135 -2.62 -7.95 16.13
C GLY A 135 -3.20 -7.96 17.55
N ARG A 136 -2.94 -6.88 18.28
CA ARG A 136 -3.50 -6.67 19.63
C ARG A 136 -4.09 -5.29 19.84
N MET A 137 -3.82 -4.34 18.95
CA MET A 137 -4.41 -3.00 19.03
C MET A 137 -5.73 -2.93 18.26
N PRO A 138 -6.66 -2.04 18.65
CA PRO A 138 -7.82 -1.71 17.81
C PRO A 138 -7.37 -1.31 16.40
N LEU A 139 -8.06 -1.81 15.37
CA LEU A 139 -7.71 -1.50 13.98
C LEU A 139 -7.74 0.00 13.71
N THR A 140 -8.66 0.75 14.33
CA THR A 140 -8.72 2.22 14.30
C THR A 140 -7.40 2.89 14.70
N ASP A 141 -6.72 2.36 15.73
CA ASP A 141 -5.43 2.91 16.17
C ASP A 141 -4.30 2.55 15.21
N VAL A 142 -4.34 1.34 14.63
CA VAL A 142 -3.38 0.85 13.64
C VAL A 142 -3.45 1.64 12.33
N LEU A 143 -4.66 2.04 11.90
CA LEU A 143 -4.89 2.82 10.68
C LEU A 143 -4.67 4.32 10.84
N ARG A 144 -4.66 4.83 12.08
CA ARG A 144 -4.54 6.27 12.36
C ARG A 144 -3.32 6.91 11.66
N PRO A 145 -2.09 6.35 11.71
CA PRO A 145 -0.94 6.98 11.05
C PRO A 145 -1.14 7.15 9.54
N ALA A 146 -1.64 6.11 8.84
CA ALA A 146 -1.91 6.17 7.41
C ALA A 146 -3.01 7.18 7.08
N THR A 147 -4.04 7.27 7.92
CA THR A 147 -5.14 8.24 7.78
C THR A 147 -4.62 9.67 7.86
N GLU A 148 -3.75 9.98 8.83
CA GLU A 148 -3.15 11.31 8.97
C GLU A 148 -2.20 11.64 7.81
N LEU A 149 -1.41 10.68 7.32
CA LEU A 149 -0.59 10.86 6.13
C LEU A 149 -1.44 11.16 4.88
N ALA A 150 -2.62 10.54 4.76
CA ALA A 150 -3.53 10.76 3.63
C ALA A 150 -4.21 12.13 3.68
N ARG A 151 -4.35 12.74 4.87
CA ARG A 151 -4.82 14.14 4.98
C ARG A 151 -3.83 15.15 4.40
N GLY A 152 -2.56 14.78 4.33
CA GLY A 152 -1.49 15.64 3.87
C GLY A 152 -0.14 15.19 4.39
N HIS A 153 0.80 14.91 3.49
CA HIS A 153 2.20 14.78 3.84
C HIS A 153 3.10 15.43 2.79
N GLU A 154 4.26 15.92 3.23
CA GLU A 154 5.27 16.49 2.35
C GLU A 154 5.99 15.38 1.58
N LEU A 155 6.08 15.55 0.26
CA LEU A 155 6.86 14.66 -0.61
C LEU A 155 8.35 14.89 -0.38
N ASN A 156 9.10 13.82 -0.10
CA ASN A 156 10.56 13.91 -0.14
C ASN A 156 11.10 13.76 -1.56
N GLU A 157 12.38 14.06 -1.73
CA GLU A 157 13.11 13.96 -3.00
C GLU A 157 12.98 12.59 -3.68
N PHE A 158 13.02 11.51 -2.90
CA PHE A 158 12.99 10.15 -3.44
C PHE A 158 11.60 9.76 -3.95
N GLN A 159 10.56 10.09 -3.18
CA GLN A 159 9.16 9.88 -3.54
C GLN A 159 8.78 10.72 -4.77
N ALA A 160 9.18 12.00 -4.79
CA ALA A 160 8.98 12.87 -5.94
C ALA A 160 9.76 12.40 -7.19
N GLY A 161 10.96 11.87 -7.01
CA GLY A 161 11.75 11.26 -8.08
C GLY A 161 11.02 10.08 -8.75
N PHE A 162 10.42 9.19 -7.96
CA PHE A 162 9.60 8.10 -8.51
C PHE A 162 8.31 8.58 -9.17
N LEU A 163 7.65 9.58 -8.60
CA LEU A 163 6.50 10.21 -9.24
C LEU A 163 6.89 10.78 -10.61
N HIS A 164 8.02 11.48 -10.71
CA HIS A 164 8.49 12.03 -11.98
C HIS A 164 8.81 10.92 -12.99
N LEU A 165 9.50 9.88 -12.55
CA LEU A 165 9.84 8.72 -13.38
C LEU A 165 8.59 8.05 -13.98
N LEU A 166 7.53 7.93 -13.19
CA LEU A 166 6.28 7.28 -13.59
C LEU A 166 5.20 8.25 -14.08
N HIS A 167 5.53 9.53 -14.30
CA HIS A 167 4.59 10.59 -14.68
C HIS A 167 3.54 10.14 -15.71
N PRO A 168 3.90 9.60 -16.90
CA PRO A 168 2.91 9.22 -17.90
C PRO A 168 1.89 8.18 -17.41
N ILE A 169 2.29 7.29 -16.49
CA ILE A 169 1.43 6.27 -15.89
C ILE A 169 0.53 6.90 -14.82
N MET A 170 1.12 7.72 -13.93
CA MET A 170 0.40 8.33 -12.80
C MET A 170 -0.67 9.32 -13.25
N THR A 171 -0.53 9.93 -14.43
CA THR A 171 -1.45 10.96 -14.96
C THR A 171 -2.28 10.47 -16.14
N MET A 172 -2.42 9.16 -16.34
CA MET A 172 -3.24 8.66 -17.44
C MET A 172 -4.72 9.02 -17.32
N THR A 173 -5.27 8.86 -16.12
CA THR A 173 -6.67 9.12 -15.83
C THR A 173 -6.85 10.55 -15.35
N GLU A 174 -8.06 11.08 -15.50
CA GLU A 174 -8.41 12.40 -14.94
C GLU A 174 -8.24 12.40 -13.41
N TYR A 175 -8.57 11.29 -12.74
CA TYR A 175 -8.35 11.14 -11.31
C TYR A 175 -6.85 11.16 -10.92
N GLY A 176 -6.00 10.49 -11.70
CA GLY A 176 -4.55 10.56 -11.49
C GLY A 176 -4.02 12.00 -11.65
N ARG A 177 -4.48 12.71 -12.69
CA ARG A 177 -4.15 14.13 -12.90
C ARG A 177 -4.64 15.02 -11.75
N SER A 178 -5.85 14.80 -11.24
CA SER A 178 -6.38 15.64 -10.14
C SER A 178 -5.57 15.46 -8.84
N LEU A 179 -5.01 14.27 -8.62
CA LEU A 179 -4.19 13.96 -7.44
C LEU A 179 -2.74 14.44 -7.59
N TYR A 180 -2.13 14.23 -8.77
CA TYR A 180 -0.69 14.46 -8.97
C TYR A 180 -0.35 15.71 -9.80
N GLU A 181 -1.32 16.34 -10.46
CA GLU A 181 -1.20 17.64 -11.16
C GLU A 181 -2.17 18.69 -10.59
N PRO A 182 -2.23 18.92 -9.26
CA PRO A 182 -3.15 19.89 -8.70
C PRO A 182 -2.88 21.29 -9.29
N GLY A 183 -3.89 21.87 -9.94
CA GLY A 183 -3.76 23.15 -10.64
C GLY A 183 -2.95 23.10 -11.94
N GLY A 184 -2.79 21.92 -12.56
CA GLY A 184 -2.08 21.73 -13.83
C GLY A 184 -0.56 21.69 -13.69
N ARG A 185 -0.04 21.58 -12.47
CA ARG A 185 1.39 21.45 -12.18
C ARG A 185 1.65 20.11 -11.50
N TYR A 186 2.50 19.30 -12.11
CA TYR A 186 2.90 18.02 -11.51
C TYR A 186 3.63 18.22 -10.18
N MET A 187 3.34 17.37 -9.21
CA MET A 187 3.93 17.45 -7.87
C MET A 187 5.46 17.38 -7.91
N GLN A 188 6.09 18.13 -7.02
CA GLN A 188 7.54 18.29 -6.87
C GLN A 188 7.96 17.94 -5.44
N PRO A 189 9.27 17.75 -5.17
CA PRO A 189 9.76 17.68 -3.80
C PRO A 189 9.24 18.86 -2.96
N HIS A 190 8.92 18.58 -1.70
CA HIS A 190 8.34 19.51 -0.73
C HIS A 190 6.89 19.97 -0.99
N ASP A 191 6.26 19.54 -2.08
CA ASP A 191 4.81 19.71 -2.20
C ASP A 191 4.07 18.80 -1.20
N THR A 192 2.87 19.23 -0.78
CA THR A 192 2.01 18.42 0.09
C THR A 192 1.05 17.57 -0.74
N LEU A 193 1.16 16.25 -0.64
CA LEU A 193 0.22 15.31 -1.25
C LEU A 193 -0.96 15.08 -0.32
N VAL A 194 -2.18 15.31 -0.82
CA VAL A 194 -3.45 15.15 -0.09
C VAL A 194 -4.34 14.17 -0.86
N ASN A 195 -4.87 13.16 -0.17
CA ASN A 195 -5.78 12.18 -0.76
C ASN A 195 -7.02 12.00 0.13
N PRO A 196 -8.07 12.82 -0.06
CA PRO A 196 -9.26 12.79 0.79
C PRO A 196 -10.07 11.50 0.64
N ASP A 197 -9.94 10.80 -0.50
CA ASP A 197 -10.65 9.56 -0.77
C ASP A 197 -10.03 8.40 0.00
N MET A 198 -8.69 8.36 0.05
CA MET A 198 -7.96 7.44 0.93
C MET A 198 -8.27 7.70 2.41
N VAL A 199 -8.43 8.95 2.84
CA VAL A 199 -8.85 9.26 4.22
C VAL A 199 -10.21 8.63 4.52
N ARG A 200 -11.22 8.82 3.65
CA ARG A 200 -12.56 8.25 3.85
C ARG A 200 -12.50 6.72 3.87
N PHE A 201 -11.79 6.14 2.92
CA PHE A 201 -11.62 4.69 2.83
C PHE A 201 -11.00 4.08 4.11
N LEU A 202 -9.93 4.68 4.62
CA LEU A 202 -9.28 4.21 5.86
C LEU A 202 -10.16 4.40 7.10
N GLN A 203 -11.06 5.39 7.12
CA GLN A 203 -12.01 5.62 8.21
C GLN A 203 -13.18 4.63 8.21
N GLU A 204 -13.59 4.14 7.05
CA GLU A 204 -14.65 3.14 6.89
C GLU A 204 -14.17 1.71 7.19
N LEU A 205 -12.89 1.43 6.92
CA LEU A 205 -12.29 0.10 7.06
C LEU A 205 -12.53 -0.62 8.40
N PRO A 206 -12.50 0.05 9.58
CA PRO A 206 -12.81 -0.60 10.85
C PRO A 206 -14.26 -1.04 11.01
N GLN A 207 -15.18 -0.53 10.18
CA GLN A 207 -16.61 -0.84 10.25
C GLN A 207 -16.97 -2.04 9.38
N ASP A 208 -16.41 -2.11 8.17
CA ASP A 208 -16.75 -3.15 7.19
C ASP A 208 -15.67 -4.23 7.04
N HIS A 209 -14.50 -4.03 7.66
CA HIS A 209 -13.34 -4.92 7.55
C HIS A 209 -12.94 -5.23 6.10
N GLY A 210 -13.04 -4.23 5.21
CA GLY A 210 -12.66 -4.34 3.81
C GLY A 210 -13.69 -5.06 2.93
N GLU A 211 -14.88 -5.40 3.44
CA GLU A 211 -15.92 -6.04 2.64
C GLU A 211 -16.40 -5.16 1.48
N SER A 212 -16.40 -3.82 1.61
CA SER A 212 -16.72 -2.90 0.51
C SER A 212 -15.82 -3.10 -0.71
N PHE A 213 -14.52 -3.31 -0.47
CA PHE A 213 -13.49 -3.49 -1.51
C PHE A 213 -13.64 -4.81 -2.27
N TYR A 214 -14.06 -5.87 -1.59
CA TYR A 214 -14.10 -7.23 -2.17
C TYR A 214 -15.49 -7.72 -2.58
N LYS A 215 -16.56 -7.18 -1.98
CA LYS A 215 -17.94 -7.63 -2.22
C LYS A 215 -18.98 -6.50 -2.25
N GLY A 216 -18.61 -5.29 -1.84
CA GLY A 216 -19.54 -4.16 -1.75
C GLY A 216 -19.37 -3.16 -2.89
N ASP A 217 -19.56 -1.89 -2.57
CA ASP A 217 -19.71 -0.82 -3.56
C ASP A 217 -18.44 -0.56 -4.37
N ILE A 218 -17.28 -0.58 -3.70
CA ILE A 218 -15.98 -0.44 -4.36
C ILE A 218 -15.74 -1.64 -5.30
N ALA A 219 -16.07 -2.86 -4.86
CA ALA A 219 -15.94 -4.05 -5.70
C ALA A 219 -16.78 -3.94 -6.99
N ARG A 220 -17.99 -3.38 -6.90
CA ARG A 220 -18.86 -3.17 -8.07
C ARG A 220 -18.30 -2.11 -9.02
N HIS A 221 -17.73 -1.03 -8.51
CA HIS A 221 -17.08 -0.03 -9.36
C HIS A 221 -15.82 -0.62 -10.04
N ILE A 222 -15.00 -1.40 -9.33
CA ILE A 222 -13.85 -2.09 -9.94
C ILE A 222 -14.31 -3.06 -11.05
N ASP A 223 -15.34 -3.88 -10.81
CA ASP A 223 -15.88 -4.79 -11.83
C ASP A 223 -16.43 -4.03 -13.05
N GLN A 224 -17.09 -2.89 -12.82
CA GLN A 224 -17.58 -2.04 -13.90
C GLN A 224 -16.44 -1.45 -14.73
N ASP A 225 -15.42 -0.87 -14.09
CA ASP A 225 -14.24 -0.31 -14.76
C ASP A 225 -13.54 -1.39 -15.60
N MET A 226 -13.36 -2.59 -15.05
CA MET A 226 -12.75 -3.72 -15.75
C MET A 226 -13.57 -4.15 -16.97
N ARG A 227 -14.90 -4.23 -16.86
CA ARG A 227 -15.77 -4.59 -18.01
C ARG A 227 -15.77 -3.52 -19.10
N GLU A 228 -15.83 -2.25 -18.72
CA GLU A 228 -15.96 -1.14 -19.67
C GLU A 228 -14.62 -0.78 -20.34
N GLY A 229 -13.51 -0.97 -19.64
CA GLY A 229 -12.17 -0.58 -20.10
C GLY A 229 -11.28 -1.72 -20.59
N GLY A 230 -11.87 -2.89 -20.89
CA GLY A 230 -11.17 -4.03 -21.51
C GLY A 230 -10.27 -4.82 -20.57
N GLY A 231 -10.59 -4.86 -19.28
CA GLY A 231 -10.00 -5.76 -18.30
C GLY A 231 -10.57 -7.19 -18.34
N LEU A 232 -10.00 -8.05 -17.50
CA LEU A 232 -10.34 -9.48 -17.35
C LEU A 232 -11.17 -9.77 -16.09
#